data_AF-A0A2L1U2F4-F1
#
_entry.id   AF-A0A2L1U2F4-F1
#
_cell.length_a   1.000
_cell.length_b   1.000
_cell.length_c   1.000
_cell.angle_alpha   90.00
_cell.angle_beta   90.00
_cell.angle_gamma   90.00
#
_symmetry.space_group_name_H-M   'P 1'
#
loop_
_entity.id
_entity.type
_entity.pdbx_description
1 polymer ?
#
loop_
_entity_poly.entity_id
_entity_poly.type
_entity_poly.pdbx_seq_one_letter_code
_entity_poly.pdbx_strand_id
1 'polypeptide(L)'
;MEHLIKGMRKTMAELKAWLNANPDVPEVVKRAIGGYYGEMCRAIEEIQKPPFEIGDEVELISSSYEDGGHFSGDTGMVIDIESAELPSGLMEHDIRVDWDNGAEECWMGAEDFCKR
;
A
#
# COMPACT_ATOMS: atom_id res chain seq x y z
N MET A 1 8.38 5.16 -2.70
CA MET A 1 7.52 4.97 -1.51
C MET A 1 8.15 4.02 -0.50
N GLU A 2 8.63 2.86 -0.94
CA GLU A 2 9.35 1.87 -0.12
C GLU A 2 10.46 2.47 0.78
N HIS A 3 11.38 3.28 0.22
CA HIS A 3 12.47 3.89 1.00
C HIS A 3 11.97 4.74 2.17
N LEU A 4 10.82 5.40 2.03
CA LEU A 4 10.21 6.21 3.08
C LEU A 4 9.69 5.32 4.22
N ILE A 5 8.88 4.30 3.90
CA ILE A 5 8.34 3.35 4.89
C ILE A 5 9.48 2.65 5.64
N LYS A 6 10.51 2.21 4.92
CA LYS A 6 11.70 1.59 5.51
C LYS A 6 12.42 2.55 6.47
N GLY A 7 12.56 3.81 6.08
CA GLY A 7 13.12 4.87 6.92
C GLY A 7 12.32 5.08 8.21
N MET A 8 11.00 5.22 8.10
CA MET A 8 10.11 5.39 9.25
C MET A 8 10.19 4.21 10.22
N ARG A 9 10.14 2.97 9.71
CA ARG A 9 10.29 1.75 10.52
C ARG A 9 11.62 1.69 11.23
N LYS A 10 12.71 2.09 10.57
CA LYS A 10 14.03 2.19 11.20
C LYS A 10 14.01 3.18 12.37
N THR A 11 13.47 4.38 12.17
CA THR A 11 13.35 5.39 13.24
C THR A 11 12.51 4.88 14.41
N MET A 12 11.39 4.20 14.14
CA MET A 12 10.55 3.58 15.17
C MET A 12 11.30 2.52 15.99
N ALA A 13 12.12 1.69 15.33
CA ALA A 13 12.93 0.67 16.00
C ALA A 13 14.02 1.31 16.88
N GLU A 14 14.68 2.36 16.40
CA GLU A 14 15.69 3.11 17.14
C GLU A 14 15.09 3.80 18.38
N LEU A 15 13.91 4.42 18.25
CA LEU A 15 13.18 5.03 19.36
C LEU A 15 12.76 4.00 20.42
N LYS A 16 12.29 2.83 19.98
CA LYS A 16 11.92 1.72 20.88
C LYS A 16 13.15 1.18 21.63
N ALA A 17 14.28 1.02 20.94
CA ALA A 17 15.53 0.61 21.55
C ALA A 17 16.03 1.64 22.58
N TRP A 18 15.95 2.93 22.25
CA TRP A 18 16.33 4.00 23.15
C TRP A 18 15.46 4.04 24.42
N LEU A 19 14.13 3.89 24.30
CA LEU A 19 13.23 3.81 25.46
C LEU A 19 13.58 2.64 26.38
N ASN A 20 13.86 1.46 25.80
CA ASN A 20 14.25 0.28 26.58
C ASN A 20 15.58 0.48 27.32
N ALA A 21 16.53 1.20 26.71
CA ALA A 21 17.81 1.51 27.33
C ALA A 21 17.73 2.61 28.41
N ASN A 22 16.64 3.39 28.45
CA ASN A 22 16.46 4.51 29.36
C ASN A 22 15.13 4.38 30.13
N PRO A 23 14.99 3.41 31.05
CA PRO A 23 13.72 3.15 31.74
C PRO A 23 13.24 4.31 32.64
N ASP A 24 14.18 5.11 33.14
CA ASP A 24 13.93 6.19 34.11
C ASP A 24 13.54 7.54 33.47
N VAL A 25 13.34 7.58 32.15
CA VAL A 25 12.93 8.83 31.50
C VAL A 25 11.56 9.31 32.00
N PRO A 26 11.35 10.63 32.11
CA PRO A 26 10.08 11.19 32.55
C PRO A 26 8.90 10.69 31.71
N GLU A 27 7.77 10.46 32.36
CA GLU A 27 6.55 9.95 31.72
C GLU A 27 6.07 10.85 30.57
N VAL A 28 6.25 12.17 30.69
CA VAL A 28 5.94 13.13 29.61
C VAL A 28 6.73 12.84 28.33
N VAL A 29 7.98 12.40 28.45
CA VAL A 29 8.83 12.02 27.31
C VAL A 29 8.36 10.70 26.71
N LYS A 30 8.00 9.71 27.56
CA LYS A 30 7.45 8.43 27.10
C LYS A 30 6.17 8.63 26.30
N ARG A 31 5.27 9.51 26.77
CA ARG A 31 4.03 9.87 26.06
C ARG A 31 4.30 10.57 24.74
N ALA A 32 5.25 11.51 24.71
CA ALA A 32 5.62 12.20 23.47
C ALA A 32 6.16 11.22 22.41
N ILE A 33 7.06 10.31 22.80
CA ILE A 33 7.59 9.28 21.89
C ILE A 33 6.50 8.31 21.46
N GLY A 34 5.62 7.89 22.37
CA GLY A 34 4.47 7.05 22.03
C GLY A 34 3.50 7.71 21.04
N GLY A 35 3.26 9.02 21.20
CA GLY A 35 2.49 9.82 20.25
C GLY A 35 3.12 9.81 18.85
N TYR A 36 4.40 10.14 18.76
CA TYR A 36 5.14 10.14 17.49
C TYR A 36 5.17 8.75 16.83
N TYR A 37 5.35 7.69 17.62
CA TYR A 37 5.28 6.31 17.13
C TYR A 37 3.89 6.01 16.54
N GLY A 38 2.82 6.42 17.21
CA GLY A 38 1.45 6.26 16.71
C GLY A 38 1.20 7.05 15.41
N GLU A 39 1.72 8.26 15.29
CA GLU A 39 1.66 9.05 14.06
C GLU A 39 2.39 8.38 12.90
N MET A 40 3.58 7.81 13.16
CA MET A 40 4.32 7.05 12.16
C MET A 40 3.58 5.78 11.72
N CYS A 41 3.00 5.02 12.66
CA CYS A 41 2.14 3.88 12.33
C CYS A 41 1.00 4.29 11.39
N ARG A 42 0.25 5.33 11.75
CA ARG A 42 -0.86 5.83 10.92
C ARG A 42 -0.38 6.28 9.55
N ALA A 43 0.72 7.02 9.47
CA ALA A 43 1.25 7.45 8.18
C ALA A 43 1.68 6.26 7.31
N ILE A 44 2.28 5.21 7.88
CA ILE A 44 2.60 3.98 7.16
C ILE A 44 1.32 3.27 6.68
N GLU A 45 0.28 3.20 7.51
CA GLU A 45 -1.02 2.61 7.14
C GLU A 45 -1.67 3.38 5.99
N GLU A 46 -1.69 4.71 6.05
CA GLU A 46 -2.26 5.56 4.99
C GLU A 46 -1.51 5.43 3.66
N ILE A 47 -0.18 5.35 3.69
CA ILE A 47 0.65 5.20 2.49
C ILE A 47 0.44 3.83 1.83
N GLN A 48 0.07 2.82 2.61
CA GLN A 48 -0.09 1.43 2.17
C GLN A 48 -1.56 1.03 1.98
N LYS A 49 -2.45 2.00 1.82
CA LYS A 49 -3.82 1.71 1.39
C LYS A 49 -3.83 1.35 -0.09
N PRO A 50 -4.79 0.51 -0.53
CA PRO A 50 -5.01 0.28 -1.95
C PRO A 50 -5.20 1.61 -2.70
N PRO A 51 -4.65 1.74 -3.92
CA PRO A 51 -4.75 2.97 -4.71
C PRO A 51 -6.15 3.22 -5.31
N PHE A 52 -7.03 2.21 -5.26
CA PHE A 52 -8.38 2.25 -5.81
C PHE A 52 -9.41 1.77 -4.78
N GLU A 53 -10.68 2.06 -5.04
CA GLU A 53 -11.82 1.51 -4.33
C GLU A 53 -12.69 0.66 -5.27
N ILE A 54 -13.47 -0.27 -4.72
CA ILE A 54 -14.46 -1.02 -5.51
C ILE A 54 -15.46 -0.03 -6.12
N GLY A 55 -15.67 -0.13 -7.42
CA GLY A 55 -16.49 0.77 -8.23
C GLY A 55 -15.72 1.88 -8.93
N ASP A 56 -14.40 2.02 -8.70
CA ASP A 56 -13.58 2.97 -9.45
C ASP A 56 -13.41 2.51 -10.92
N GLU A 57 -13.47 3.46 -11.84
CA GLU A 57 -13.07 3.26 -13.24
C GLU A 57 -11.54 3.37 -13.37
N VAL A 58 -10.94 2.40 -14.04
CA VAL A 58 -9.49 2.29 -14.21
C VAL A 58 -9.11 2.03 -15.67
N GLU A 59 -7.89 2.43 -16.03
CA GLU A 59 -7.27 2.17 -17.33
C GLU A 59 -5.97 1.39 -17.12
N LEU A 60 -5.80 0.29 -17.87
CA LEU A 60 -4.59 -0.52 -17.86
C LEU A 60 -3.45 0.25 -18.55
N ILE A 61 -2.36 0.52 -17.85
CA ILE A 61 -1.19 1.23 -18.37
C ILE A 61 0.01 0.31 -18.64
N SER A 62 -0.16 -0.99 -18.37
CA SER A 62 0.87 -2.01 -18.52
C SER A 62 0.68 -2.82 -19.79
N SER A 63 1.78 -3.27 -20.38
CA SER A 63 1.80 -4.20 -21.52
C SER A 63 2.08 -5.65 -21.08
N SER A 64 2.15 -5.92 -19.78
CA SER A 64 2.54 -7.23 -19.24
C SER A 64 1.48 -8.34 -19.45
N TYR A 65 0.26 -7.96 -19.83
CA TYR A 65 -0.90 -8.85 -19.93
C TYR A 65 -1.38 -9.09 -21.37
N GLU A 66 -0.62 -8.62 -22.38
CA GLU A 66 -1.01 -8.74 -23.79
C GLU A 66 -1.14 -10.21 -24.23
N ASP A 67 -0.31 -11.10 -23.69
CA ASP A 67 -0.40 -12.55 -23.93
C ASP A 67 -1.73 -13.15 -23.43
N GLY A 68 -2.38 -12.50 -22.46
CA GLY A 68 -3.70 -12.83 -21.94
C GLY A 68 -4.86 -12.11 -22.63
N GLY A 69 -4.57 -11.25 -23.62
CA GLY A 69 -5.59 -10.49 -24.35
C GLY A 69 -6.03 -9.17 -23.70
N HIS A 70 -5.27 -8.67 -22.72
CA HIS A 70 -5.47 -7.34 -22.14
C HIS A 70 -4.38 -6.39 -22.60
N PHE A 71 -4.78 -5.24 -23.14
CA PHE A 71 -3.88 -4.29 -23.78
C PHE A 71 -3.85 -2.97 -23.02
N SER A 72 -2.71 -2.28 -23.09
CA SER A 72 -2.63 -0.92 -22.54
C SER A 72 -3.69 -0.01 -23.20
N GLY A 73 -4.41 0.73 -22.37
CA GLY A 73 -5.57 1.54 -22.75
C GLY A 73 -6.92 0.84 -22.60
N ASP A 74 -6.94 -0.46 -22.27
CA ASP A 74 -8.18 -1.14 -21.89
C ASP A 74 -8.73 -0.55 -20.59
N THR A 75 -10.05 -0.38 -20.54
CA THR A 75 -10.74 0.22 -19.39
C THR A 75 -11.76 -0.73 -18.78
N GLY A 76 -12.01 -0.53 -17.50
CA GLY A 76 -12.98 -1.31 -16.75
C GLY A 76 -13.22 -0.76 -15.35
N MET A 77 -14.01 -1.47 -14.58
CA MET A 77 -14.39 -1.11 -13.22
C MET A 77 -13.78 -2.08 -12.21
N VAL A 78 -13.23 -1.56 -11.12
CA VAL A 78 -12.74 -2.38 -10.01
C VAL A 78 -13.92 -3.05 -9.31
N ILE A 79 -13.93 -4.38 -9.25
CA ILE A 79 -14.98 -5.16 -8.59
C ILE A 79 -14.53 -5.80 -7.29
N ASP A 80 -13.21 -5.98 -7.09
CA ASP A 80 -12.65 -6.52 -5.85
C ASP A 80 -11.18 -6.08 -5.67
N ILE A 81 -10.69 -6.14 -4.43
CA ILE A 81 -9.34 -5.74 -4.04
C ILE A 81 -8.78 -6.75 -3.03
N GLU A 82 -7.64 -7.34 -3.35
CA GLU A 82 -6.87 -8.20 -2.45
C GLU A 82 -5.58 -7.50 -2.04
N SER A 83 -5.12 -7.71 -0.81
CA SER A 83 -3.91 -7.07 -0.30
C SER A 83 -3.08 -8.03 0.54
N ALA A 84 -1.79 -8.06 0.28
CA ALA A 84 -0.85 -8.98 0.94
C ALA A 84 0.35 -8.22 1.50
N GLU A 85 0.78 -8.59 2.71
CA GLU A 85 2.02 -8.07 3.30
C GLU A 85 3.21 -8.89 2.80
N LEU A 86 4.15 -8.23 2.12
CA LEU A 86 5.40 -8.81 1.67
C LEU A 86 6.36 -9.05 2.85
N PRO A 87 7.42 -9.89 2.71
CA PRO A 87 8.44 -10.06 3.75
C PRO A 87 9.20 -8.77 4.12
N SER A 88 9.22 -7.78 3.23
CA SER A 88 9.71 -6.41 3.51
C SER A 88 8.78 -5.62 4.46
N GLY A 89 7.60 -6.17 4.68
CA GLY A 89 6.42 -5.62 5.31
C GLY A 89 5.74 -4.52 4.51
N LEU A 90 6.01 -4.41 3.20
CA LEU A 90 5.22 -3.56 2.31
C LEU A 90 3.92 -4.27 1.95
N MET A 91 2.84 -3.52 1.76
CA MET A 91 1.61 -4.03 1.16
C MET A 91 1.73 -4.03 -0.36
N GLU A 92 1.39 -5.16 -0.95
CA GLU A 92 1.08 -5.32 -2.37
C GLU A 92 -0.43 -5.40 -2.51
N HIS A 93 -0.96 -4.82 -3.59
CA HIS A 93 -2.39 -4.73 -3.85
C HIS A 93 -2.69 -5.24 -5.24
N ASP A 94 -3.58 -6.22 -5.32
CA ASP A 94 -4.14 -6.69 -6.57
C ASP A 94 -5.60 -6.22 -6.67
N ILE A 95 -6.03 -5.88 -7.88
CA ILE A 95 -7.41 -5.53 -8.18
C ILE A 95 -7.99 -6.52 -9.17
N ARG A 96 -9.30 -6.76 -9.04
CA ARG A 96 -10.08 -7.48 -10.03
C ARG A 96 -10.92 -6.49 -10.82
N VAL A 97 -10.87 -6.60 -12.14
CA VAL A 97 -11.49 -5.63 -13.05
C VAL A 97 -12.56 -6.32 -13.91
N ASP A 98 -13.73 -5.70 -13.99
CA ASP A 98 -14.77 -5.99 -14.99
C ASP A 98 -14.54 -5.08 -16.21
N TRP A 99 -14.25 -5.66 -17.37
CA TRP A 99 -13.73 -4.94 -18.53
C TRP A 99 -14.83 -4.47 -19.49
N ASP A 100 -14.74 -3.22 -19.94
CA ASP A 100 -15.72 -2.63 -20.87
C ASP A 100 -15.73 -3.31 -22.25
N ASN A 101 -14.60 -3.92 -22.63
CA ASN A 101 -14.43 -4.63 -23.88
C ASN A 101 -14.99 -6.08 -23.85
N GLY A 102 -15.51 -6.53 -22.70
CA GLY A 102 -16.07 -7.86 -22.50
C GLY A 102 -15.03 -8.97 -22.35
N ALA A 103 -13.75 -8.62 -22.10
CA ALA A 103 -12.73 -9.57 -21.71
C ALA A 103 -13.04 -10.21 -20.34
N GLU A 104 -12.43 -11.36 -20.06
CA GLU A 104 -12.63 -12.07 -18.80
C GLU A 104 -12.09 -11.26 -17.61
N GLU A 105 -12.82 -11.26 -16.50
CA GLU A 105 -12.37 -10.67 -15.24
C GLU A 105 -11.12 -11.39 -14.71
N CYS A 106 -10.10 -10.63 -14.37
CA CYS A 106 -8.84 -11.18 -13.88
C CYS A 106 -8.25 -10.33 -12.76
N TRP A 107 -7.39 -10.95 -11.95
CA TRP A 107 -6.60 -10.27 -10.92
C TRP A 107 -5.31 -9.74 -11.54
N MET A 108 -5.01 -8.47 -11.28
CA MET A 108 -3.82 -7.79 -11.77
C MET A 108 -3.27 -6.86 -10.70
N GLY A 109 -1.96 -6.60 -10.75
CA GLY A 109 -1.31 -5.69 -9.83
C GLY A 109 -1.89 -4.28 -9.96
N ALA A 110 -2.31 -3.66 -8.86
CA ALA A 110 -2.89 -2.32 -8.88
C ALA A 110 -1.91 -1.25 -9.42
N GLU A 111 -0.61 -1.53 -9.37
CA GLU A 111 0.43 -0.67 -9.94
C GLU A 111 0.41 -0.58 -11.47
N ASP A 112 -0.26 -1.52 -12.14
CA ASP A 112 -0.40 -1.56 -13.60
C ASP A 112 -1.55 -0.68 -14.12
N PHE A 113 -2.23 0.07 -13.25
CA PHE A 113 -3.41 0.87 -13.59
C PHE A 113 -3.27 2.34 -13.22
N CYS A 114 -4.07 3.17 -13.88
CA CYS A 114 -4.34 4.54 -13.43
C CYS A 114 -5.85 4.78 -13.30
N LYS A 115 -6.24 5.75 -12.47
CA LYS A 115 -7.63 6.16 -12.28
C LYS A 115 -8.09 7.01 -13.47
N ARG A 116 -9.30 6.74 -13.97
CA ARG A 116 -9.92 7.48 -15.07
C ARG A 116 -10.68 8.73 -14.61
#